data_AF-A0A2N9VW26-F1
#
_entry.id   AF-A0A2N9VW26-F1
#
_cell.length_a   1.000
_cell.length_b   1.000
_cell.length_c   1.000
_cell.angle_alpha   90.00
_cell.angle_beta   90.00
_cell.angle_gamma   90.00
#
_symmetry.space_group_name_H-M   'P 1'
#
loop_
_entity.id
_entity.type
_entity.pdbx_description
1 polymer ?
#
loop_
_entity_poly.entity_id
_entity_poly.type
_entity_poly.pdbx_seq_one_letter_code
_entity_poly.pdbx_strand_id
1 'polypeptide(L)' 'MDERRSSQDMAEELSKLLYGKYDWLSRFSSGREKRPDHDIERMERERDVLTQAASDYRRAAERDRGAA' A
#
# COMPACT_ATOMS: atom_id res chain seq x y z
N MET A 1 -0.69 5.47 -24.96
CA MET A 1 -1.96 5.05 -24.34
C MET A 1 -1.60 4.53 -22.97
N ASP A 2 -2.17 5.10 -21.91
CA ASP A 2 -2.00 4.54 -20.56
C ASP A 2 -3.02 3.40 -20.42
N GLU A 3 -2.55 2.17 -20.56
CA GLU A 3 -3.41 0.99 -20.48
C GLU A 3 -3.82 0.79 -19.02
N ARG A 4 -5.14 0.73 -18.79
CA ARG A 4 -5.67 0.54 -17.44
C ARG A 4 -5.21 -0.81 -16.90
N ARG A 5 -4.42 -0.79 -15.83
CA ARG A 5 -3.99 -2.01 -15.11
C ARG A 5 -5.19 -2.81 -14.62
N SER A 6 -5.04 -4.14 -14.62
CA SER A 6 -6.06 -5.02 -14.05
C SER A 6 -6.19 -4.79 -12.53
N SER A 7 -7.34 -5.17 -11.96
CA SER A 7 -7.56 -5.13 -10.51
C SER A 7 -6.49 -5.94 -9.76
N GLN A 8 -6.06 -7.07 -10.33
CA GLN A 8 -5.00 -7.89 -9.76
C GLN A 8 -3.64 -7.16 -9.77
N ASP A 9 -3.24 -6.60 -10.91
CA ASP A 9 -1.98 -5.87 -11.02
C ASP A 9 -1.95 -4.66 -10.06
N MET A 10 -3.07 -3.95 -9.94
CA MET A 10 -3.20 -2.85 -8.97
C MET A 10 -2.99 -3.32 -7.54
N ALA A 11 -3.60 -4.45 -7.14
CA ALA A 11 -3.41 -5.00 -5.81
C ALA A 11 -1.95 -5.42 -5.54
N GLU A 12 -1.27 -6.00 -6.52
CA GLU A 12 0.12 -6.41 -6.42
C GLU A 12 1.06 -5.20 -6.28
N GLU A 13 0.89 -4.18 -7.11
CA GLU A 13 1.70 -2.96 -7.07
C GLU A 13 1.50 -2.19 -5.75
N LEU A 14 0.26 -2.07 -5.27
CA LEU A 14 -0.02 -1.44 -3.97
C LEU A 14 0.60 -2.24 -2.82
N SER A 15 0.67 -3.57 -2.93
CA SER A 15 1.32 -4.42 -1.92
C SER A 15 2.83 -4.19 -1.86
N LYS A 16 3.49 -3.94 -3.00
CA LYS A 16 4.92 -3.57 -3.05
C LYS A 16 5.16 -2.21 -2.39
N LEU A 17 4.29 -1.22 -2.66
CA LEU A 17 4.38 0.09 -2.02
C LEU A 17 4.18 -0.01 -0.49
N LEU A 18 3.22 -0.81 -0.04
CA LEU A 18 3.00 -1.08 1.38
C LEU A 18 4.24 -1.64 2.06
N TYR A 19 4.90 -2.61 1.44
CA TYR A 19 6.14 -3.18 1.97
C TYR A 19 7.20 -2.09 2.22
N GLY A 20 7.39 -1.18 1.26
CA GLY A 20 8.32 -0.05 1.42
C GLY A 20 7.94 0.87 2.58
N LYS A 21 6.64 1.10 2.82
CA LYS A 21 6.17 1.89 3.97
C LYS A 21 6.40 1.17 5.31
N TYR A 22 6.18 -0.14 5.36
CA TYR A 22 6.48 -0.95 6.54
C TYR A 22 7.97 -0.95 6.87
N ASP A 23 8.83 -1.15 5.87
CA ASP A 23 10.29 -1.12 6.06
C ASP A 23 10.75 0.25 6.56
N TRP A 24 10.27 1.33 5.94
CA TRP A 24 10.58 2.69 6.37
C TRP A 24 10.14 2.95 7.81
N LEU A 25 8.90 2.60 8.18
CA LEU A 25 8.38 2.80 9.54
C LEU A 25 9.13 1.94 10.56
N SER A 26 9.48 0.70 10.21
CA SER A 26 10.27 -0.19 11.07
C SER A 26 11.61 0.44 11.44
N ARG A 27 12.28 1.07 10.47
CA ARG A 27 13.59 1.69 10.66
C ARG A 27 13.53 3.07 11.32
N PHE A 28 12.51 3.87 11.00
CA PHE A 28 12.53 5.31 11.26
C PHE A 28 11.46 5.81 12.24
N SER A 29 10.57 4.96 12.74
CA SER A 29 9.54 5.37 13.72
C SER A 29 10.07 5.53 15.14
N SER A 30 11.22 4.92 15.46
CA SER A 30 11.80 4.93 16.81
C SER A 30 13.32 4.74 16.79
N GLY A 31 13.95 4.84 17.96
CA GLY A 31 15.39 4.63 18.11
C GLY A 31 16.25 5.80 17.62
N ARG A 32 17.54 5.52 17.37
CA ARG A 32 18.55 6.55 17.04
C ARG A 32 18.36 7.17 15.65
N GLU A 33 17.76 6.44 14.72
CA GLU A 33 17.46 6.92 13.37
C GLU A 33 16.05 7.54 13.26
N LYS A 34 15.33 7.71 14.39
CA LYS A 34 13.96 8.23 14.40
C LYS A 34 13.86 9.53 13.60
N ARG A 35 12.89 9.58 12.69
CA ARG A 35 12.56 10.77 11.90
C ARG A 35 11.58 11.68 12.65
N PRO A 36 11.41 12.94 12.23
CA PRO A 36 10.41 13.83 12.82
C PRO A 36 9.01 13.21 12.81
N ASP A 37 8.22 13.49 13.86
CA ASP A 37 6.90 12.87 14.04
C ASP A 37 5.96 13.13 12.86
N HIS A 38 5.98 14.33 12.28
CA HIS A 38 5.13 14.66 11.12
C HIS A 38 5.45 13.80 9.87
N ASP A 39 6.70 13.36 9.70
CA ASP A 39 7.08 12.43 8.62
C ASP A 39 6.57 11.02 8.90
N ILE A 40 6.67 10.58 10.16
CA ILE A 40 6.16 9.27 10.62
C ILE A 40 4.64 9.22 10.41
N GLU A 41 3.92 10.22 10.90
CA GLU A 41 2.47 10.31 10.73
C GLU A 41 2.05 10.34 9.26
N ARG A 42 2.81 11.03 8.39
CA ARG A 42 2.55 10.99 6.94
C ARG A 42 2.68 9.57 6.40
N MET A 43 3.76 8.86 6.75
CA MET A 43 3.99 7.49 6.29
C MET A 43 2.96 6.51 6.82
N GLU A 44 2.50 6.67 8.07
CA GLU A 44 1.40 5.88 8.63
C GLU A 44 0.09 6.11 7.87
N ARG A 45 -0.27 7.37 7.63
CA ARG A 45 -1.46 7.72 6.83
C ARG A 45 -1.39 7.14 5.41
N GLU A 46 -0.25 7.28 4.75
CA GLU A 46 -0.03 6.70 3.41
C GLU A 46 -0.15 5.17 3.42
N ARG A 47 0.47 4.50 4.40
CA ARG A 47 0.35 3.05 4.57
C ARG A 47 -1.10 2.63 4.74
N ASP A 48 -1.87 3.35 5.56
CA ASP A 48 -3.26 2.99 5.83
C ASP A 48 -4.15 3.15 4.58
N VAL A 49 -3.94 4.23 3.80
CA VAL A 49 -4.61 4.42 2.50
C VAL A 49 -4.26 3.31 1.52
N LEU A 50 -2.97 2.98 1.39
CA LEU A 50 -2.53 1.91 0.48
C LEU A 50 -3.08 0.55 0.90
N THR A 51 -3.24 0.31 2.20
CA THR A 51 -3.82 -0.94 2.73
C THR A 51 -5.28 -1.08 2.31
N GLN A 52 -6.06 -0.01 2.47
CA GLN A 52 -7.47 0.02 2.05
C GLN A 52 -7.58 -0.20 0.53
N ALA A 53 -6.81 0.55 -0.26
CA ALA A 53 -6.84 0.43 -1.71
C ALA A 53 -6.44 -0.98 -2.19
N ALA A 54 -5.38 -1.57 -1.61
CA ALA A 54 -4.97 -2.93 -1.97
C ALA A 54 -6.07 -3.96 -1.64
N SER A 55 -6.75 -3.80 -0.49
CA SER A 55 -7.87 -4.67 -0.11
C SER A 55 -9.03 -4.57 -1.10
N ASP A 56 -9.39 -3.35 -1.52
CA ASP A 56 -10.49 -3.13 -2.44
C ASP A 56 -10.21 -3.69 -3.83
N TYR A 57 -8.98 -3.54 -4.34
CA TYR A 57 -8.57 -4.14 -5.61
C TYR A 57 -8.49 -5.67 -5.55
N ARG A 58 -8.08 -6.27 -4.42
CA ARG A 58 -8.15 -7.73 -4.25
C ARG A 58 -9.60 -8.22 -4.33
N ARG A 59 -10.52 -7.55 -3.63
CA ARG A 59 -11.96 -7.87 -3.71
C ARG A 59 -12.53 -7.67 -5.11
N ALA A 60 -12.07 -6.66 -5.86
CA ALA A 60 -12.45 -6.47 -7.24
C ALA A 60 -11.95 -7.63 -8.13
N ALA A 61 -10.68 -8.01 -8.00
CA ALA A 61 -10.10 -9.13 -8.74
C ALA A 61 -10.81 -10.47 -8.42
N GLU A 62 -11.22 -10.69 -7.17
CA GLU A 62 -12.03 -11.86 -6.80
C GLU A 62 -13.41 -11.86 -7.46
N ARG A 63 -14.08 -10.71 -7.50
CA ARG A 63 -15.37 -10.56 -8.21
C ARG A 63 -15.21 -10.81 -9.71
N ASP A 64 -14.16 -10.27 -10.33
CA ASP A 64 -13.89 -10.46 -11.75
C ASP A 64 -13.64 -11.94 -12.10
N ARG A 65 -13.03 -12.70 -11.18
CA ARG A 65 -12.81 -14.16 -11.33
C ARG A 65 -14.05 -15.01 -11.06
N GLY A 66 -14.92 -14.60 -10.13
CA GLY A 66 -16.14 -15.32 -9.78
C GLY A 66 -17.34 -15.02 -10.68
N ALA A 67 -17.27 -13.96 -11.48
CA ALA A 67 -18.26 -13.61 -12.50
C ALA A 67 -17.97 -14.26 -13.87
N ALA A 68 -16.93 -15.11 -13.96
CA ALA A 68 -16.52 -15.84 -15.15
C ALA A 68 -17.10 -17.26 -15.19
#